data_AF-K1USR8-F1
#
_entry.id   AF-K1USR8-F1
#
_cell.length_a   1.000
_cell.length_b   1.000
_cell.length_c   1.000
_cell.angle_alpha   90.00
_cell.angle_beta   90.00
_cell.angle_gamma   90.00
#
_symmetry.space_group_name_H-M   'P 1'
#
loop_
_entity.id
_entity.type
_entity.pdbx_description
1 polymer ?
#
loop_
_entity_poly.entity_id
_entity_poly.type
_entity_poly.pdbx_seq_one_letter_code
_entity_poly.pdbx_strand_id
1 'polypeptide(L)'
;TKLAPIVSSARAAKLLCRKWFEEYRYIPDAIVVEGPKAGGHLGYKPEQLTDEHFALEAIVPEVVAEVRAFEAEHECHIPVIAGGGIYTGEDIYRIMELGAEGVQMGTRFVTTEECDADPAFKQSYIEARREDIEIIQSPVGMPGRAIHNRFLDRVKEGLKRPKACPFDCIKTC
;
A
#
# COMPACT_ATOMS: atom_id res chain seq x y z
N THR A 1 -13.09 -4.62 17.92
CA THR A 1 -12.05 -4.80 16.90
C THR A 1 -11.46 -3.45 16.59
N LYS A 2 -10.16 -3.37 16.35
CA LYS A 2 -9.47 -2.11 15.98
C LYS A 2 -9.61 -1.85 14.48
N LEU A 3 -9.64 -0.58 14.08
CA LEU A 3 -9.77 -0.14 12.69
C LEU A 3 -8.55 0.68 12.25
N ALA A 4 -7.84 0.20 11.23
CA ALA A 4 -6.69 0.89 10.63
C ALA A 4 -6.77 0.81 9.09
N PRO A 5 -7.61 1.64 8.44
CA PRO A 5 -7.76 1.63 6.99
C PRO A 5 -6.52 2.15 6.28
N ILE A 6 -6.29 1.62 5.09
CA ILE A 6 -5.27 2.10 4.16
C ILE A 6 -5.89 3.15 3.23
N VAL A 7 -5.23 4.30 3.08
CA VAL A 7 -5.63 5.40 2.20
C VAL A 7 -4.44 5.84 1.33
N SER A 8 -4.73 6.36 0.14
CA SER A 8 -3.73 6.88 -0.80
C SER A 8 -3.81 8.40 -1.00
N SER A 9 -4.68 9.09 -0.25
CA SER A 9 -4.85 10.55 -0.35
C SER A 9 -5.55 11.15 0.88
N ALA A 10 -5.33 12.44 1.11
CA ALA A 10 -5.98 13.23 2.15
C ALA A 10 -7.51 13.27 1.98
N ARG A 11 -7.99 13.33 0.73
CA ARG A 11 -9.43 13.23 0.41
C ARG A 11 -10.03 11.91 0.89
N ALA A 12 -9.34 10.78 0.69
CA ALA A 12 -9.82 9.47 1.12
C ALA A 12 -9.84 9.37 2.66
N ALA A 13 -8.79 9.87 3.33
CA ALA A 13 -8.75 9.95 4.80
C ALA A 13 -9.94 10.74 5.36
N LYS A 14 -10.16 11.95 4.86
CA LYS A 14 -11.29 12.82 5.25
C LYS A 14 -12.64 12.13 5.07
N LEU A 15 -12.87 11.52 3.90
CA LEU A 15 -14.12 10.83 3.60
C LEU A 15 -14.34 9.65 4.56
N LEU A 16 -13.29 8.88 4.84
CA LEU A 16 -13.38 7.72 5.71
C LEU A 16 -13.69 8.13 7.15
N CYS A 17 -12.93 9.05 7.73
CA CYS A 17 -13.14 9.52 9.10
C CYS A 17 -14.57 10.05 9.28
N ARG A 18 -15.02 10.91 8.36
CA ARG A 18 -16.38 11.46 8.39
C ARG A 18 -17.44 10.37 8.29
N LYS A 19 -17.35 9.50 7.28
CA LYS A 19 -18.35 8.46 7.06
C LYS A 19 -18.46 7.52 8.26
N TRP A 20 -17.33 7.07 8.78
CA TRP A 20 -17.31 6.16 9.93
C TRP A 20 -17.88 6.80 11.19
N PHE A 21 -17.56 8.07 11.43
CA PHE A 21 -18.11 8.80 12.55
C PHE A 21 -19.62 9.07 12.38
N GLU A 22 -20.06 9.47 11.19
CA GLU A 22 -21.46 9.75 10.88
C GLU A 22 -22.34 8.48 10.99
N GLU A 23 -21.89 7.35 10.44
CA GLU A 23 -22.66 6.10 10.39
C GLU A 23 -22.57 5.26 11.68
N TYR A 24 -21.39 5.23 12.32
CA TYR A 24 -21.11 4.29 13.41
C TYR A 24 -20.70 4.96 14.71
N ARG A 25 -20.53 6.29 14.74
CA ARG A 25 -19.93 7.01 15.88
C ARG A 25 -18.60 6.40 16.32
N TYR A 26 -17.85 5.87 15.36
CA TYR A 26 -16.60 5.18 15.57
C TYR A 26 -15.47 5.92 14.85
N ILE A 27 -14.38 6.16 15.57
CA ILE A 27 -13.20 6.86 15.06
C ILE A 27 -12.13 5.81 14.75
N PRO A 28 -11.46 5.87 13.57
CA PRO A 28 -10.36 4.97 13.28
C PRO A 28 -9.28 4.97 14.38
N ASP A 29 -8.76 3.80 14.73
CA ASP A 29 -7.71 3.67 15.74
C ASP A 29 -6.32 4.02 15.18
N ALA A 30 -6.18 4.02 13.87
CA ALA A 30 -5.03 4.51 13.11
C ALA A 30 -5.44 4.75 11.66
N ILE A 31 -4.61 5.43 10.88
CA ILE A 31 -4.73 5.50 9.42
C ILE A 31 -3.38 5.11 8.81
N VAL A 32 -3.40 4.20 7.85
CA VAL A 32 -2.22 3.86 7.07
C VAL A 32 -2.25 4.64 5.77
N VAL A 33 -1.30 5.55 5.55
CA VAL A 33 -1.10 6.20 4.25
C VAL A 33 -0.09 5.39 3.45
N GLU A 34 -0.51 4.90 2.29
CA GLU A 34 0.33 4.07 1.42
C GLU A 34 0.67 4.81 0.13
N GLY A 35 1.96 4.92 -0.17
CA GLY A 35 2.48 5.55 -1.39
C GLY A 35 2.75 4.57 -2.55
N PRO A 36 3.01 5.06 -3.77
CA PRO A 36 3.11 4.27 -5.00
C PRO A 36 4.32 3.32 -5.05
N LYS A 37 5.31 3.53 -4.18
CA LYS A 37 6.49 2.65 -4.04
C LYS A 37 6.22 1.40 -3.20
N ALA A 38 4.99 1.20 -2.70
CA ALA A 38 4.60 -0.04 -2.02
C ALA A 38 4.76 -1.29 -2.93
N GLY A 39 4.89 -2.44 -2.29
CA GLY A 39 4.81 -3.74 -2.95
C GLY A 39 3.36 -4.25 -2.99
N GLY A 40 3.07 -5.27 -3.80
CA GLY A 40 1.72 -5.84 -3.88
C GLY A 40 0.76 -4.95 -4.66
N HIS A 41 -0.53 -4.96 -4.30
CA HIS A 41 -1.56 -4.17 -4.98
C HIS A 41 -1.46 -2.69 -4.63
N LEU A 42 -1.63 -1.83 -5.62
CA LEU A 42 -1.44 -0.39 -5.48
C LEU A 42 -2.79 0.33 -5.62
N GLY A 43 -3.10 1.19 -4.66
CA GLY A 43 -4.28 2.06 -4.65
C GLY A 43 -4.18 3.27 -5.61
N TYR A 44 -3.51 3.09 -6.76
CA TYR A 44 -3.13 4.13 -7.70
C TYR A 44 -3.40 3.70 -9.14
N LYS A 45 -3.65 4.68 -10.02
CA LYS A 45 -3.64 4.46 -11.46
C LYS A 45 -2.20 4.37 -11.98
N PRO A 46 -1.94 3.68 -13.11
CA PRO A 46 -0.59 3.53 -13.66
C PRO A 46 0.15 4.85 -13.83
N GLU A 47 -0.55 5.92 -14.25
CA GLU A 47 0.06 7.23 -14.51
C GLU A 47 0.50 7.94 -13.22
N GLN A 48 -0.11 7.59 -12.08
CA GLN A 48 0.18 8.17 -10.77
C GLN A 48 1.40 7.53 -10.10
N LEU A 49 1.84 6.35 -10.58
CA LEU A 49 2.92 5.59 -9.93
C LEU A 49 4.29 6.26 -10.01
N THR A 50 4.48 7.13 -11.01
CA THR A 50 5.74 7.84 -11.28
C THR A 50 5.60 9.35 -11.09
N ASP A 51 4.45 9.83 -10.62
CA ASP A 51 4.19 11.25 -10.40
C ASP A 51 4.57 11.62 -8.96
N GLU A 52 5.49 12.56 -8.82
CA GLU A 52 6.03 13.02 -7.53
C GLU A 52 4.94 13.64 -6.64
N HIS A 53 3.82 14.13 -7.18
CA HIS A 53 2.69 14.60 -6.37
C HIS A 53 2.05 13.47 -5.55
N PHE A 54 2.21 12.22 -5.99
CA PHE A 54 1.73 11.04 -5.27
C PHE A 54 2.84 10.35 -4.47
N ALA A 55 4.07 10.86 -4.48
CA ALA A 55 5.15 10.33 -3.66
C ALA A 55 4.74 10.31 -2.19
N LEU A 56 5.23 9.32 -1.43
CA LEU A 56 4.86 9.17 -0.02
C LEU A 56 5.18 10.44 0.77
N GLU A 57 6.33 11.06 0.49
CA GLU A 57 6.78 12.31 1.11
C GLU A 57 5.87 13.51 0.80
N ALA A 58 5.14 13.48 -0.32
CA ALA A 58 4.18 14.52 -0.68
C ALA A 58 2.83 14.31 0.01
N ILE A 59 2.33 13.06 0.03
CA ILE A 59 0.99 12.76 0.53
C ILE A 59 0.90 12.64 2.07
N VAL A 60 2.00 12.29 2.76
CA VAL A 60 2.01 12.15 4.23
C VAL A 60 1.62 13.46 4.92
N PRO A 61 2.24 14.62 4.63
CA PRO A 61 1.85 15.89 5.24
C PRO A 61 0.38 16.27 5.00
N GLU A 62 -0.14 16.01 3.79
CA GLU A 62 -1.53 16.31 3.44
C GLU A 62 -2.52 15.47 4.26
N VAL A 63 -2.25 14.16 4.39
CA VAL A 63 -3.07 13.25 5.21
C VAL A 63 -3.00 13.64 6.67
N VAL A 64 -1.80 13.90 7.21
CA VAL A 64 -1.62 14.34 8.60
C VAL A 64 -2.40 15.63 8.88
N ALA A 65 -2.37 16.61 7.97
CA ALA A 65 -3.12 17.84 8.13
C ALA A 65 -4.64 17.62 8.18
N GLU A 66 -5.19 16.80 7.27
CA GLU A 66 -6.62 16.48 7.28
C GLU A 66 -7.03 15.68 8.54
N VAL A 67 -6.20 14.73 8.98
CA VAL A 67 -6.46 13.95 10.19
C VAL A 67 -6.44 14.85 11.42
N ARG A 68 -5.46 15.75 11.54
CA ARG A 68 -5.40 16.72 12.65
C ARG A 68 -6.60 17.67 12.68
N ALA A 69 -7.11 18.07 11.52
CA ALA A 69 -8.32 18.88 11.47
C ALA A 69 -9.53 18.12 12.03
N PHE A 70 -9.65 16.82 11.71
CA PHE A 70 -10.68 15.95 12.27
C PHE A 70 -10.49 15.70 13.79
N GLU A 71 -9.25 15.47 14.23
CA GLU A 71 -8.91 15.33 15.66
C GLU A 71 -9.36 16.53 16.48
N ALA A 72 -9.11 17.75 15.97
CA ALA A 72 -9.51 18.99 16.62
C ALA A 72 -11.03 19.19 16.69
N GLU A 73 -11.78 18.75 15.67
CA GLU A 73 -13.25 18.82 15.65
C GLU A 73 -13.91 17.84 16.63
N HIS A 74 -13.28 16.70 16.87
CA HIS A 74 -13.88 15.58 17.61
C HIS A 74 -13.18 15.25 18.93
N GLU A 75 -12.21 16.06 19.35
CA GLU A 75 -11.42 15.87 20.58
C GLU A 75 -10.86 14.44 20.69
N CYS A 76 -10.25 13.96 19.61
CA CYS A 76 -9.73 12.59 19.51
C CYS A 76 -8.28 12.55 19.00
N HIS A 77 -7.71 11.34 18.93
CA HIS A 77 -6.38 11.12 18.38
C HIS A 77 -6.37 9.90 17.44
N ILE A 78 -5.79 10.06 16.26
CA ILE A 78 -5.72 9.05 15.19
C ILE A 78 -4.29 9.04 14.61
N PRO A 79 -3.44 8.09 15.02
CA PRO A 79 -2.07 8.04 14.52
C PRO A 79 -2.01 7.75 13.02
N VAL A 80 -1.21 8.53 12.30
CA VAL A 80 -0.93 8.31 10.87
C VAL A 80 0.34 7.49 10.72
N ILE A 81 0.22 6.33 10.08
CA ILE A 81 1.30 5.38 9.80
C ILE A 81 1.60 5.42 8.30
N ALA A 82 2.84 5.67 7.92
CA ALA A 82 3.21 5.81 6.51
C ALA A 82 3.85 4.54 5.94
N GLY A 83 3.48 4.14 4.73
CA GLY A 83 3.96 2.91 4.10
C GLY A 83 4.28 3.08 2.61
N GLY A 84 5.27 2.32 2.14
CA GLY A 84 5.66 2.26 0.73
C GLY A 84 7.03 2.88 0.46
N GLY A 85 7.99 2.04 0.05
CA GLY A 85 9.36 2.48 -0.28
C GLY A 85 10.27 2.82 0.92
N ILE A 86 9.82 2.57 2.16
CA ILE A 86 10.62 2.77 3.39
C ILE A 86 11.49 1.54 3.64
N TYR A 87 12.80 1.72 3.84
CA TYR A 87 13.73 0.59 3.97
C TYR A 87 14.75 0.74 5.11
N THR A 88 15.31 1.94 5.29
CA THR A 88 16.41 2.25 6.21
C THR A 88 15.91 3.08 7.40
N GLY A 89 16.73 3.17 8.46
CA GLY A 89 16.44 4.05 9.59
C GLY A 89 16.37 5.54 9.19
N GLU A 90 17.11 5.95 8.15
CA GLU A 90 17.03 7.30 7.60
C GLU A 90 15.68 7.56 6.92
N ASP A 91 15.16 6.60 6.16
CA ASP A 91 13.82 6.69 5.57
C ASP A 91 12.75 6.84 6.65
N ILE A 92 12.87 6.06 7.73
CA ILE A 92 11.94 6.11 8.88
C ILE A 92 12.00 7.50 9.52
N TYR A 93 13.20 7.98 9.84
CA TYR A 93 13.40 9.31 10.43
C TYR A 93 12.79 10.40 9.54
N ARG A 94 13.11 10.42 8.25
CA ARG A 94 12.60 11.40 7.29
C ARG A 94 11.07 11.39 7.21
N ILE A 95 10.45 10.22 7.20
CA ILE A 95 8.99 10.10 7.13
C ILE A 95 8.32 10.55 8.45
N MET A 96 8.93 10.24 9.60
CA MET A 96 8.42 10.71 10.90
C MET A 96 8.49 12.24 11.03
N GLU A 97 9.53 12.88 10.51
CA GLU A 97 9.66 14.35 10.46
C GLU A 97 8.54 15.03 9.64
N LEU A 98 7.90 14.29 8.71
CA LEU A 98 6.74 14.77 7.95
C LEU A 98 5.42 14.68 8.74
N GLY A 99 5.46 14.24 10.00
CA GLY A 99 4.33 14.17 10.91
C GLY A 99 3.68 12.79 11.03
N ALA A 100 4.22 11.76 10.37
CA ALA A 100 3.81 10.39 10.62
C ALA A 100 4.27 9.93 12.00
N GLU A 101 3.45 9.13 12.68
CA GLU A 101 3.73 8.61 14.03
C GLU A 101 4.27 7.17 14.00
N GLY A 102 4.29 6.56 12.82
CA GLY A 102 4.88 5.26 12.59
C GLY A 102 5.07 4.98 11.10
N VAL A 103 5.70 3.84 10.83
CA VAL A 103 5.90 3.36 9.46
C VAL A 103 5.40 1.94 9.29
N GLN A 104 4.95 1.61 8.08
CA GLN A 104 4.63 0.26 7.66
C GLN A 104 5.67 -0.22 6.64
N MET A 105 6.33 -1.33 6.95
CA MET A 105 7.33 -1.95 6.09
C MET A 105 6.93 -3.40 5.80
N GLY A 106 6.78 -3.75 4.53
CA GLY A 106 6.43 -5.12 4.10
C GLY A 106 7.62 -5.82 3.44
N THR A 107 7.99 -5.36 2.24
CA THR A 107 9.06 -5.94 1.41
C THR A 107 10.37 -6.21 2.15
N ARG A 108 10.75 -5.36 3.11
CA ARG A 108 11.96 -5.52 3.92
C ARG A 108 12.02 -6.84 4.69
N PHE A 109 10.88 -7.38 5.10
CA PHE A 109 10.80 -8.57 5.96
C PHE A 109 10.56 -9.87 5.19
N VAL A 110 10.39 -9.83 3.86
CA VAL A 110 10.10 -11.04 3.07
C VAL A 110 11.22 -12.08 3.16
N THR A 111 12.48 -11.62 3.23
CA THR A 111 13.66 -12.50 3.23
C THR A 111 14.15 -12.87 4.63
N THR A 112 13.38 -12.60 5.70
CA THR A 112 13.78 -13.02 7.06
C THR A 112 13.51 -14.51 7.27
N GLU A 113 14.10 -15.10 8.31
CA GLU A 113 13.90 -16.51 8.65
C GLU A 113 12.44 -16.80 9.02
N GLU A 114 11.78 -15.88 9.73
CA GLU A 114 10.42 -16.02 10.26
C GLU A 114 9.33 -15.90 9.19
N CYS A 115 9.63 -15.30 8.03
CA CYS A 115 8.69 -15.25 6.92
C CYS A 115 8.44 -16.67 6.39
N ASP A 116 7.19 -17.07 6.23
CA ASP A 116 6.79 -18.42 5.79
C ASP A 116 6.83 -18.61 4.27
N ALA A 117 7.29 -17.58 3.53
CA ALA A 117 7.44 -17.67 2.09
C ALA A 117 8.46 -18.76 1.69
N ASP A 118 8.21 -19.41 0.56
CA ASP A 118 9.08 -20.46 0.03
C ASP A 118 10.53 -19.95 -0.12
N PRO A 119 11.55 -20.74 0.27
CA PRO A 119 12.95 -20.35 0.11
C PRO A 119 13.31 -19.89 -1.31
N ALA A 120 12.71 -20.48 -2.35
CA ALA A 120 12.92 -20.05 -3.73
C ALA A 120 12.33 -18.67 -4.02
N PHE A 121 11.23 -18.30 -3.38
CA PHE A 121 10.66 -16.95 -3.46
C PHE A 121 11.52 -15.95 -2.69
N LYS A 122 12.02 -16.30 -1.51
CA LYS A 122 12.98 -15.43 -0.78
C LYS A 122 14.25 -15.21 -1.59
N GLN A 123 14.76 -16.27 -2.24
CA GLN A 123 15.94 -16.19 -3.11
C GLN A 123 15.70 -15.26 -4.31
N SER A 124 14.50 -15.26 -4.90
CA SER A 124 14.18 -14.33 -6.00
C SER A 124 14.20 -12.87 -5.56
N TYR A 125 13.83 -12.55 -4.32
CA TYR A 125 14.01 -11.19 -3.75
C TYR A 125 15.49 -10.81 -3.62
N ILE A 126 16.34 -11.75 -3.20
CA ILE A 126 17.78 -11.52 -3.01
C ILE A 126 18.48 -11.29 -4.35
N GLU A 127 18.08 -12.01 -5.39
CA GLU A 127 18.68 -11.95 -6.72
C GLU A 127 18.10 -10.85 -7.61
N ALA A 128 16.89 -10.37 -7.31
CA ALA A 128 16.20 -9.36 -8.09
C ALA A 128 16.98 -8.04 -8.17
N ARG A 129 16.97 -7.47 -9.37
CA ARG A 129 17.48 -6.12 -9.67
C ARG A 129 16.31 -5.19 -9.92
N ARG A 130 16.62 -3.89 -10.06
CA ARG A 130 15.60 -2.86 -10.33
C ARG A 130 14.85 -3.16 -11.62
N GLU A 131 15.53 -3.69 -12.62
CA GLU A 131 14.98 -3.98 -13.95
C GLU A 131 14.04 -5.18 -13.94
N ASP A 132 14.14 -6.04 -12.91
CA ASP A 132 13.28 -7.20 -12.73
C ASP A 132 11.96 -6.83 -12.05
N ILE A 133 11.78 -5.58 -11.59
CA ILE A 133 10.53 -5.15 -10.94
C ILE A 133 9.60 -4.53 -11.97
N GLU A 134 8.40 -5.07 -12.08
CA GLU A 134 7.39 -4.59 -13.01
C GLU A 134 6.04 -4.30 -12.35
N ILE A 135 5.29 -3.41 -12.99
CA ILE A 135 3.89 -3.17 -12.67
C ILE A 135 3.05 -4.07 -13.57
N ILE A 136 2.28 -4.96 -12.95
CA ILE A 136 1.35 -5.86 -13.62
C ILE A 136 -0.08 -5.37 -13.44
N GLN A 137 -0.96 -5.72 -14.38
CA GLN A 137 -2.39 -5.65 -14.14
C GLN A 137 -2.82 -6.95 -13.46
N SER A 138 -3.25 -6.85 -12.20
CA SER A 138 -3.75 -8.00 -11.46
C SER A 138 -5.11 -8.46 -12.03
N PRO A 139 -5.52 -9.72 -11.77
CA PRO A 139 -6.85 -10.21 -12.16
C PRO A 139 -8.02 -9.39 -11.59
N VAL A 140 -7.79 -8.66 -10.49
CA VAL A 140 -8.79 -7.76 -9.89
C VAL A 140 -8.84 -6.38 -10.55
N GLY A 141 -8.09 -6.16 -11.63
CA GLY A 141 -8.06 -4.91 -12.39
C GLY A 141 -7.21 -3.81 -11.76
N MET A 142 -6.56 -4.08 -10.63
CA MET A 142 -5.68 -3.13 -9.93
C MET A 142 -4.22 -3.30 -10.35
N PRO A 143 -3.43 -2.22 -10.43
CA PRO A 143 -1.98 -2.35 -10.59
C PRO A 143 -1.37 -3.11 -9.41
N GLY A 144 -0.41 -3.97 -9.70
CA GLY A 144 0.38 -4.69 -8.71
C GLY A 144 1.86 -4.62 -9.02
N ARG A 145 2.71 -4.55 -7.99
CA ARG A 145 4.16 -4.61 -8.14
C ARG A 145 4.65 -6.04 -7.92
N ALA A 146 5.33 -6.61 -8.92
CA ALA A 146 5.81 -7.97 -8.90
C ALA A 146 7.26 -8.08 -9.39
N ILE A 147 7.94 -9.16 -8.97
CA ILE A 147 9.22 -9.58 -9.54
C ILE A 147 8.91 -10.35 -10.83
N HIS A 148 9.51 -9.91 -11.93
CA HIS A 148 9.45 -10.53 -13.24
C HIS A 148 9.79 -12.02 -13.14
N ASN A 149 9.02 -12.83 -13.84
CA ASN A 149 9.28 -14.26 -13.96
C ASN A 149 8.58 -14.84 -15.20
N ARG A 150 8.96 -16.07 -15.55
CA ARG A 150 8.40 -16.80 -16.70
C ARG A 150 6.88 -17.02 -16.63
N PHE A 151 6.28 -16.99 -15.43
CA PHE A 151 4.83 -17.07 -15.32
C PHE A 151 4.18 -15.77 -15.81
N LEU A 152 4.71 -14.61 -15.42
CA LEU A 152 4.23 -13.30 -15.88
C LEU A 152 4.39 -13.12 -17.39
N ASP A 153 5.48 -13.61 -17.99
CA ASP A 153 5.63 -13.64 -19.46
C ASP A 153 4.48 -14.39 -20.13
N ARG A 154 4.19 -15.60 -19.62
CA ARG A 154 3.09 -16.42 -20.15
C ARG A 154 1.70 -15.79 -19.91
N VAL A 155 1.53 -15.01 -18.84
CA VAL A 155 0.30 -14.23 -18.62
C VAL A 155 0.17 -13.15 -19.68
N LYS A 156 1.24 -12.38 -19.96
CA LYS A 156 1.26 -11.33 -20.99
C LYS A 156 1.02 -11.89 -22.40
N GLU A 157 1.56 -13.06 -22.69
CA GLU A 157 1.33 -13.80 -23.94
C GLU A 157 -0.08 -14.42 -24.02
N GLY A 158 -0.89 -14.31 -22.97
CA GLY A 158 -2.24 -14.88 -22.91
C GLY A 158 -2.28 -16.40 -22.73
N LEU A 159 -1.14 -17.05 -22.48
CA LEU A 159 -1.00 -18.50 -22.27
C LEU A 159 -1.44 -18.95 -20.86
N LYS A 160 -1.65 -18.01 -19.94
CA LYS A 160 -2.15 -18.25 -18.59
C LYS A 160 -3.42 -17.42 -18.37
N ARG A 161 -4.57 -18.08 -18.54
CA ARG A 161 -5.89 -17.56 -18.18
C ARG A 161 -6.56 -18.52 -17.20
N PRO A 162 -7.30 -18.02 -16.19
CA PRO A 162 -8.13 -18.88 -15.36
C PRO A 162 -9.10 -19.65 -16.27
N LYS A 163 -8.98 -20.99 -16.33
CA LYS A 163 -9.90 -21.83 -17.13
C LYS A 163 -11.27 -21.99 -16.46
N ALA A 164 -11.29 -21.87 -15.12
CA ALA A 164 -12.46 -21.85 -14.26
C ALA A 164 -12.10 -21.03 -13.02
N CYS A 165 -13.02 -20.20 -12.53
CA CYS A 165 -12.90 -19.55 -11.24
C CYS A 165 -13.89 -20.23 -10.28
N PRO A 166 -13.47 -21.25 -9.50
CA PRO A 166 -14.40 -21.97 -8.62
C PRO A 166 -14.98 -21.10 -7.50
N PHE A 167 -14.42 -19.91 -7.29
CA PHE A 167 -14.78 -19.02 -6.18
C PHE A 167 -15.62 -17.81 -6.60
N ASP A 168 -15.68 -17.48 -7.89
CA ASP A 168 -16.36 -16.27 -8.43
C ASP A 168 -16.27 -15.04 -7.52
N CYS A 169 -15.09 -14.86 -6.89
CA CYS A 169 -14.90 -13.90 -5.80
C CYS A 169 -14.99 -12.45 -6.29
N ILE A 170 -14.86 -12.24 -7.60
CA ILE A 170 -14.98 -10.97 -8.31
C ILE A 170 -15.73 -11.19 -9.63
N LYS A 171 -16.48 -10.19 -10.10
CA LYS A 171 -17.31 -10.28 -11.32
C LYS A 171 -16.52 -10.50 -12.62
N THR A 172 -15.23 -10.20 -12.63
CA THR A 172 -14.33 -10.34 -13.78
C THR A 172 -12.95 -10.78 -13.28
N CYS A 173 -12.53 -12.00 -13.62
CA CYS A 173 -11.17 -12.54 -13.43
C CYS A 173 -10.45 -12.63 -14.78
#